data_AF-A0A0N4Y046-F1
#
_entry.id   AF-A0A0N4Y046-F1
#
_cell.length_a   1.000
_cell.length_b   1.000
_cell.length_c   1.000
_cell.angle_alpha   90.00
_cell.angle_beta   90.00
_cell.angle_gamma   90.00
#
_symmetry.space_group_name_H-M   'P 1'
#
loop_
_entity.id
_entity.type
_entity.pdbx_description
1 polymer ?
#
loop_
_entity_poly.entity_id
_entity_poly.type
_entity_poly.pdbx_seq_one_letter_code
_entity_poly.pdbx_strand_id
1 'polypeptide(L)'
;MQLGDQRRRAHRTGRWRAPNRETSAKEEEVCDLLESGAYCMRKCSKEDQQKFHQYTTFYRIHCVDYEEDLEPHIQCLRNAAKDSDEVCRDRCQNSYKVEKTDEKEKKMKAGCLSLECSTVCYFQEFIAECPEAEDALLKLNVGQIHSIAQTIHPMSYEQMSQECRNIHDTDYMKKKMLGLDE
;
A
#
# COMPACT_ATOMS: atom_id res chain seq x y z
N MET A 1 -28.39 -29.09 -20.87
CA MET A 1 -27.90 -28.02 -19.97
C MET A 1 -26.76 -28.64 -19.17
N GLN A 2 -25.48 -28.44 -19.51
CA GLN A 2 -24.64 -27.25 -19.23
C GLN A 2 -24.63 -26.93 -17.72
N LEU A 3 -23.53 -26.85 -16.97
CA LEU A 3 -22.07 -26.71 -17.21
C LEU A 3 -21.34 -27.18 -15.93
N GLY A 4 -20.04 -27.52 -16.02
CA GLY A 4 -19.15 -27.45 -14.84
C GLY A 4 -18.11 -28.56 -14.69
N ASP A 5 -17.44 -28.90 -15.80
CA ASP A 5 -16.24 -29.74 -15.80
C ASP A 5 -15.01 -28.98 -15.26
N GLN A 6 -14.07 -29.72 -14.69
CA GLN A 6 -12.67 -29.35 -14.40
C GLN A 6 -12.37 -28.24 -13.38
N ARG A 7 -12.08 -28.64 -12.13
CA ARG A 7 -10.91 -28.18 -11.33
C ARG A 7 -10.74 -29.05 -10.07
N ARG A 8 -10.52 -30.35 -10.28
CA ARG A 8 -9.97 -31.26 -9.26
C ARG A 8 -8.82 -32.04 -9.91
N ARG A 9 -7.60 -31.57 -9.67
CA ARG A 9 -6.25 -32.12 -9.94
C ARG A 9 -5.36 -30.86 -10.07
N ALA A 10 -4.42 -30.53 -9.18
CA ALA A 10 -3.40 -31.40 -8.61
C ALA A 10 -2.85 -30.81 -7.30
N HIS A 11 -3.07 -31.50 -6.19
CA HIS A 11 -2.09 -31.58 -5.11
C HIS A 11 -1.24 -32.83 -5.38
N ARG A 12 0.06 -32.64 -5.66
CA ARG A 12 1.20 -33.54 -5.44
C ARG A 12 2.28 -33.28 -6.48
N THR A 13 3.23 -32.41 -6.13
CA THR A 13 4.67 -32.75 -6.12
C THR A 13 5.36 -31.69 -5.29
N GLY A 14 5.86 -32.09 -4.12
CA GLY A 14 6.79 -31.27 -3.35
C GLY A 14 8.06 -31.04 -4.17
N ARG A 15 8.30 -29.78 -4.50
CA ARG A 15 9.63 -29.22 -4.69
C ARG A 15 9.50 -27.74 -4.38
N TRP A 16 9.81 -27.39 -3.14
CA TRP A 16 10.11 -26.01 -2.74
C TRP A 16 11.11 -25.45 -3.75
N ARG A 17 10.68 -24.53 -4.61
CA ARG A 17 11.63 -23.68 -5.33
C ARG A 17 11.98 -22.56 -4.36
N ALA A 18 13.21 -22.57 -3.87
CA ALA A 18 13.78 -21.36 -3.29
C ALA A 18 13.58 -20.20 -4.29
N PRO A 19 13.37 -18.95 -3.82
CA PRO A 19 13.33 -17.79 -4.69
C PRO A 19 14.57 -17.80 -5.58
N ASN A 20 14.39 -17.56 -6.88
CA ASN A 20 15.50 -17.54 -7.82
C ASN A 20 16.46 -16.40 -7.41
N ARG A 21 17.77 -16.55 -7.62
CA ARG A 21 18.78 -15.55 -7.19
C ARG A 21 18.51 -14.15 -7.77
N GLU A 22 17.87 -14.09 -8.94
CA GLU A 22 17.44 -12.84 -9.60
C GLU A 22 16.24 -12.15 -8.91
N THR A 23 15.33 -12.90 -8.27
CA THR A 23 14.22 -12.31 -7.51
C THR A 23 14.71 -11.68 -6.20
N SER A 24 15.66 -12.33 -5.52
CA SER A 24 16.32 -11.79 -4.32
C SER A 24 17.09 -10.49 -4.62
N ALA A 25 17.80 -10.44 -5.75
CA ALA A 25 18.59 -9.26 -6.14
C ALA A 25 17.72 -8.04 -6.49
N LYS A 26 16.52 -8.27 -7.04
CA LYS A 26 15.56 -7.18 -7.34
C LYS A 26 14.87 -6.65 -6.09
N GLU A 27 14.62 -7.52 -5.10
CA GLU A 27 14.08 -7.10 -3.80
C GLU A 27 15.12 -6.27 -3.03
N GLU A 28 16.38 -6.69 -3.00
CA GLU A 28 17.48 -5.89 -2.42
C GLU A 28 17.62 -4.53 -3.12
N GLU A 29 17.53 -4.46 -4.45
CA GLU A 29 17.59 -3.21 -5.21
C GLU A 29 16.44 -2.25 -4.86
N VAL A 30 15.20 -2.76 -4.69
CA VAL A 30 14.05 -1.95 -4.24
C VAL A 30 14.30 -1.43 -2.83
N CYS A 31 14.87 -2.24 -1.94
CA CYS A 31 15.19 -1.80 -0.58
C CYS A 31 16.30 -0.75 -0.52
N ASP A 32 17.36 -0.90 -1.29
CA ASP A 32 18.42 0.10 -1.44
C ASP A 32 17.87 1.44 -1.97
N LEU A 33 16.95 1.39 -2.93
CA LEU A 33 16.25 2.56 -3.46
C LEU A 33 15.37 3.24 -2.41
N LEU A 34 14.63 2.47 -1.62
CA LEU A 34 13.79 2.99 -0.54
C LEU A 34 14.61 3.57 0.62
N GLU A 35 15.72 2.94 1.00
CA GLU A 35 16.64 3.44 2.02
C GLU A 35 17.33 4.72 1.56
N SER A 36 17.84 4.74 0.32
CA SER A 36 18.45 5.92 -0.30
C SER A 36 17.44 7.06 -0.41
N GLY A 37 16.20 6.75 -0.80
CA GLY A 37 15.09 7.68 -0.82
C GLY A 37 14.80 8.23 0.58
N ALA A 38 14.63 7.37 1.58
CA ALA A 38 14.38 7.76 2.97
C ALA A 38 15.51 8.64 3.53
N TYR A 39 16.77 8.34 3.19
CA TYR A 39 17.93 9.15 3.57
C TYR A 39 17.89 10.55 2.93
N CYS A 40 17.60 10.63 1.63
CA CYS A 40 17.45 11.91 0.92
C CYS A 40 16.31 12.75 1.50
N MET A 41 15.18 12.12 1.82
CA MET A 41 13.98 12.79 2.33
C MET A 41 14.19 13.50 3.66
N ARG A 42 15.17 13.09 4.49
CA ARG A 42 15.48 13.76 5.77
C ARG A 42 15.80 15.25 5.62
N LYS A 43 16.23 15.67 4.43
CA LYS A 43 16.55 17.08 4.10
C LYS A 43 15.36 17.86 3.54
N CYS A 44 14.25 17.19 3.24
CA CYS A 44 13.03 17.78 2.71
C CYS A 44 12.11 18.29 3.82
N SER A 45 11.03 18.98 3.45
CA SER A 45 10.02 19.42 4.41
C SER A 45 9.37 18.21 5.12
N LYS A 46 8.81 18.42 6.31
CA LYS A 46 8.08 17.35 7.02
C LYS A 46 6.92 16.79 6.19
N GLU A 47 6.25 17.66 5.44
CA GLU A 47 5.15 17.28 4.54
C GLU A 47 5.64 16.33 3.44
N ASP A 48 6.78 16.62 2.81
CA ASP A 48 7.33 15.77 1.76
C ASP A 48 7.85 14.45 2.32
N GLN A 49 8.48 14.48 3.50
CA GLN A 49 8.92 13.27 4.21
C GLN A 49 7.75 12.31 4.44
N GLN A 50 6.60 12.84 4.84
CA GLN A 50 5.40 12.04 5.11
C GLN A 50 4.77 11.47 3.85
N LYS A 51 4.68 12.27 2.78
CA LYS A 51 4.25 11.78 1.46
C LYS A 51 5.13 10.62 1.01
N PHE A 52 6.44 10.76 1.11
CA PHE A 52 7.36 9.69 0.77
C PHE A 52 7.08 8.43 1.58
N HIS A 53 6.93 8.53 2.91
CA HIS A 53 6.61 7.37 3.74
C HIS A 53 5.29 6.72 3.36
N GLN A 54 4.24 7.51 3.09
CA GLN A 54 2.92 7.01 2.72
C GLN A 54 2.90 6.34 1.33
N TYR A 55 3.59 6.90 0.34
CA TYR A 55 3.72 6.30 -0.99
C TYR A 55 4.62 5.07 -1.00
N THR A 56 5.54 4.96 -0.04
CA THR A 56 6.48 3.84 0.04
C THR A 56 6.07 2.77 1.04
N THR A 57 4.98 2.95 1.81
CA THR A 57 4.52 1.97 2.82
C THR A 57 4.44 0.55 2.29
N PHE A 58 3.82 0.34 1.13
CA PHE A 58 3.66 -0.99 0.57
C PHE A 58 4.96 -1.54 -0.02
N TYR A 59 5.79 -0.69 -0.63
CA TYR A 59 7.11 -1.10 -1.08
C TYR A 59 8.05 -1.43 0.08
N ARG A 60 7.86 -0.75 1.22
CA ARG A 60 8.58 -1.02 2.46
C ARG A 60 8.26 -2.40 3.03
N ILE A 61 7.09 -3.00 2.74
CA ILE A 61 6.75 -4.39 3.11
C ILE A 61 7.81 -5.38 2.59
N HIS A 62 8.39 -5.10 1.41
CA HIS A 62 9.49 -5.91 0.86
C HIS A 62 10.80 -5.81 1.65
N CYS A 63 10.94 -4.71 2.41
CA CYS A 63 12.15 -4.27 3.10
C CYS A 63 12.00 -4.24 4.62
N VAL A 64 10.96 -4.89 5.15
CA VAL A 64 10.70 -4.94 6.59
C VAL A 64 11.60 -5.97 7.23
N ASP A 65 12.66 -5.49 7.87
CA ASP A 65 13.37 -6.21 8.93
C ASP A 65 12.74 -5.96 10.33
N TYR A 66 11.64 -5.19 10.46
CA TYR A 66 11.30 -4.48 11.71
C TYR A 66 9.87 -4.55 12.26
N GLU A 67 8.94 -5.33 11.72
CA GLU A 67 7.66 -5.58 12.39
C GLU A 67 7.46 -7.07 12.68
N GLU A 68 7.64 -7.44 13.96
CA GLU A 68 7.47 -8.80 14.47
C GLU A 68 6.11 -9.40 14.08
N ASP A 69 5.06 -8.57 14.02
CA ASP A 69 3.71 -8.99 13.63
C ASP A 69 3.58 -9.31 12.13
N LEU A 70 4.47 -8.78 11.27
CA LEU A 70 4.46 -9.04 9.82
C LEU A 70 5.38 -10.21 9.44
N GLU A 71 6.43 -10.48 10.21
CA GLU A 71 7.42 -11.53 9.94
C GLU A 71 6.80 -12.89 9.58
N PRO A 72 5.74 -13.39 10.27
CA PRO A 72 5.09 -14.65 9.93
C PRO A 72 4.44 -14.65 8.53
N HIS A 73 4.12 -13.47 8.00
CA HIS A 73 3.34 -13.27 6.78
C HIS A 73 4.19 -12.81 5.59
N ILE A 74 5.42 -12.35 5.80
CA ILE A 74 6.28 -11.75 4.77
C ILE A 74 6.38 -12.62 3.51
N GLN A 75 6.53 -13.94 3.66
CA GLN A 75 6.70 -14.81 2.50
C GLN A 75 5.44 -14.87 1.63
N CYS A 76 4.24 -14.84 2.23
CA CYS A 76 3.00 -14.76 1.49
C CYS A 76 2.85 -13.40 0.83
N LEU A 77 3.04 -12.33 1.61
CA LEU A 77 2.91 -10.95 1.13
C LEU A 77 3.84 -10.64 -0.05
N ARG A 78 5.09 -11.14 -0.02
CA ARG A 78 6.03 -11.02 -1.15
C ARG A 78 5.52 -11.69 -2.43
N ASN A 79 4.89 -12.87 -2.31
CA ASN A 79 4.34 -13.56 -3.46
C ASN A 79 3.14 -12.80 -4.05
N ALA A 80 2.27 -12.28 -3.18
CA ALA A 80 1.10 -11.51 -3.57
C ALA A 80 1.47 -10.17 -4.23
N ALA A 81 2.54 -9.52 -3.76
CA ALA A 81 2.84 -8.13 -4.08
C ALA A 81 3.01 -7.82 -5.57
N LYS A 82 3.59 -8.75 -6.34
CA LYS A 82 3.77 -8.53 -7.78
C LYS A 82 2.43 -8.42 -8.50
N ASP A 83 1.50 -9.31 -8.19
CA ASP A 83 0.19 -9.36 -8.83
C ASP A 83 -0.67 -8.19 -8.32
N SER A 84 -0.56 -7.86 -7.02
CA SER A 84 -1.20 -6.69 -6.42
C SER A 84 -0.72 -5.37 -7.03
N ASP A 85 0.57 -5.21 -7.34
CA ASP A 85 1.10 -3.98 -7.97
C ASP A 85 0.50 -3.75 -9.36
N GLU A 86 0.39 -4.80 -10.17
CA GLU A 86 -0.18 -4.71 -11.50
C GLU A 86 -1.67 -4.30 -11.44
N VAL A 87 -2.45 -4.93 -10.57
CA VAL A 87 -3.87 -4.64 -10.37
C VAL A 87 -4.08 -3.23 -9.82
N CYS A 88 -3.39 -2.88 -8.74
CA CYS A 88 -3.62 -1.60 -8.05
C CYS A 88 -3.11 -0.40 -8.84
N ARG A 89 -2.02 -0.56 -9.59
CA ARG A 89 -1.58 0.48 -10.53
C ARG A 89 -2.66 0.77 -11.58
N ASP A 90 -3.22 -0.27 -12.20
CA ASP A 90 -4.26 -0.08 -13.22
C ASP A 90 -5.54 0.52 -12.62
N ARG A 91 -5.98 0.01 -11.47
CA ARG A 91 -7.18 0.46 -10.78
C ARG A 91 -7.09 1.90 -10.28
N CYS A 92 -5.93 2.34 -9.79
CA CYS A 92 -5.81 3.59 -9.05
C CYS A 92 -5.07 4.69 -9.80
N GLN A 93 -3.93 4.43 -10.46
CA GLN A 93 -3.17 5.48 -11.14
C GLN A 93 -3.85 5.99 -12.40
N ASN A 94 -4.60 5.12 -13.11
CA ASN A 94 -5.31 5.52 -14.32
C ASN A 94 -6.63 6.27 -14.05
N SER A 95 -7.15 6.19 -12.82
CA SER A 95 -8.46 6.72 -12.43
C SER A 95 -8.47 8.22 -12.13
N TYR A 96 -7.31 8.79 -11.77
CA TYR A 96 -7.21 10.19 -11.33
C TYR A 96 -6.20 11.01 -12.16
N LYS A 97 -6.28 10.89 -13.48
CA LYS A 97 -5.41 11.62 -14.41
C LYS A 97 -5.55 13.13 -14.22
N VAL A 98 -4.41 13.80 -14.04
CA VAL A 98 -4.30 15.25 -13.94
C VAL A 98 -3.39 15.79 -15.03
N GLU A 99 -3.80 16.90 -15.65
CA GLU A 99 -3.03 17.58 -16.68
C GLU A 99 -2.02 18.56 -16.05
N LYS A 100 -0.93 18.85 -16.78
CA LYS A 100 0.07 19.83 -16.30
C LYS A 100 -0.53 21.23 -16.10
N THR A 101 -1.59 21.55 -16.83
CA THR A 101 -2.34 22.81 -16.78
C THR A 101 -3.36 22.86 -15.64
N ASP A 102 -3.65 21.74 -14.97
CA ASP A 102 -4.63 21.72 -13.90
C ASP A 102 -4.21 22.59 -12.70
N GLU A 103 -5.21 23.18 -12.06
CA GLU A 103 -5.03 23.99 -10.86
C GLU A 103 -4.42 23.18 -9.71
N LYS A 104 -3.66 23.86 -8.84
CA LYS A 104 -2.98 23.24 -7.70
C LYS A 104 -3.94 22.46 -6.80
N GLU A 105 -5.13 23.00 -6.55
CA GLU A 105 -6.15 22.36 -5.73
C GLU A 105 -6.66 21.06 -6.37
N LYS A 106 -6.94 21.06 -7.68
CA LYS A 106 -7.37 19.87 -8.41
C LYS A 106 -6.31 18.77 -8.39
N LYS A 107 -5.03 19.13 -8.59
CA LYS A 107 -3.90 18.19 -8.49
C LYS A 107 -3.77 17.59 -7.11
N MET A 108 -3.94 18.41 -6.07
CA MET A 108 -3.89 17.94 -4.69
C MET A 108 -5.01 16.94 -4.37
N LYS A 109 -6.26 17.26 -4.76
CA LYS A 109 -7.41 16.36 -4.59
C LYS A 109 -7.20 15.02 -5.29
N ALA A 110 -6.76 15.05 -6.56
CA ALA A 110 -6.47 13.84 -7.31
C ALA A 110 -5.36 12.99 -6.66
N GLY A 111 -4.33 13.64 -6.09
CA GLY A 111 -3.29 12.96 -5.33
C GLY A 111 -3.83 12.23 -4.11
N CYS A 112 -4.67 12.89 -3.31
CA CYS A 112 -5.30 12.29 -2.12
C CYS A 112 -6.23 11.13 -2.48
N LEU A 113 -7.04 11.26 -3.54
CA LEU A 113 -7.89 10.18 -4.04
C LEU A 113 -7.11 8.98 -4.58
N SER A 114 -6.02 9.24 -5.30
CA SER A 114 -5.12 8.18 -5.79
C SER A 114 -4.48 7.42 -4.63
N LEU A 115 -4.12 8.12 -3.55
CA LEU A 115 -3.50 7.53 -2.37
C LEU A 115 -4.49 6.72 -1.54
N GLU A 116 -5.71 7.22 -1.36
CA GLU A 116 -6.82 6.47 -0.77
C GLU A 116 -7.04 5.15 -1.54
N CYS A 117 -7.23 5.24 -2.86
CA CYS A 117 -7.45 4.08 -3.72
C CYS A 117 -6.31 3.07 -3.62
N SER A 118 -5.06 3.53 -3.70
CA SER A 118 -3.90 2.65 -3.67
C SER A 118 -3.82 1.92 -2.33
N THR A 119 -3.98 2.65 -1.22
CA THR A 119 -3.96 2.07 0.13
C THR A 119 -5.02 0.98 0.31
N VAL A 120 -6.25 1.26 -0.11
CA VAL A 120 -7.37 0.31 -0.03
C VAL A 120 -7.13 -0.88 -0.94
N CYS A 121 -6.68 -0.65 -2.17
CA CYS A 121 -6.44 -1.71 -3.15
C CYS A 121 -5.35 -2.67 -2.66
N TYR A 122 -4.18 -2.17 -2.28
CA TYR A 122 -3.10 -3.06 -1.82
C TYR A 122 -3.51 -3.84 -0.58
N PHE A 123 -4.20 -3.21 0.38
CA PHE A 123 -4.73 -3.94 1.54
C PHE A 123 -5.65 -5.08 1.09
N GLN A 124 -6.64 -4.80 0.23
CA GLN A 124 -7.61 -5.78 -0.24
C GLN A 124 -6.96 -6.93 -1.03
N GLU A 125 -6.04 -6.62 -1.96
CA GLU A 125 -5.32 -7.64 -2.73
C GLU A 125 -4.42 -8.50 -1.83
N PHE A 126 -3.76 -7.89 -0.84
CA PHE A 126 -2.93 -8.65 0.11
C PHE A 126 -3.75 -9.58 0.99
N ILE A 127 -4.88 -9.14 1.55
CA ILE A 127 -5.70 -10.02 2.41
C ILE A 127 -6.47 -11.06 1.61
N ALA A 128 -6.72 -10.84 0.32
CA ALA A 128 -7.32 -11.83 -0.56
C ALA A 128 -6.38 -13.03 -0.79
N GLU A 129 -5.08 -12.78 -0.94
CA GLU A 129 -4.07 -13.83 -1.14
C GLU A 129 -3.50 -14.35 0.19
N CYS A 130 -3.39 -13.49 1.21
CA CYS A 130 -2.82 -13.77 2.53
C CYS A 130 -3.79 -13.40 3.67
N PRO A 131 -4.92 -14.10 3.85
CA PRO A 131 -5.95 -13.73 4.83
C PRO A 131 -5.44 -13.66 6.27
N GLU A 132 -4.48 -14.51 6.63
CA GLU A 132 -3.87 -14.52 7.97
C GLU A 132 -3.11 -13.22 8.31
N ALA A 133 -2.76 -12.41 7.30
CA ALA A 133 -2.04 -11.16 7.49
C ALA A 133 -2.97 -9.96 7.74
N GLU A 134 -4.30 -10.14 7.67
CA GLU A 134 -5.28 -9.05 7.74
C GLU A 134 -5.08 -8.15 8.97
N ASP A 135 -5.03 -8.74 10.16
CA ASP A 135 -4.89 -7.99 11.42
C ASP A 135 -3.55 -7.24 11.49
N ALA A 136 -2.46 -7.89 11.06
CA ALA A 136 -1.12 -7.30 11.06
C ALA A 136 -1.04 -6.11 10.08
N LEU A 137 -1.53 -6.29 8.86
CA LEU A 137 -1.60 -5.25 7.84
C LEU A 137 -2.51 -4.09 8.25
N LEU A 138 -3.64 -4.39 8.89
CA LEU A 138 -4.59 -3.37 9.33
C LEU A 138 -3.97 -2.52 10.44
N LYS A 139 -3.32 -3.17 11.42
CA LYS A 139 -2.60 -2.50 12.51
C LYS A 139 -1.48 -1.61 11.96
N LEU A 140 -0.69 -2.10 11.01
CA LEU A 140 0.35 -1.32 10.32
C LEU A 140 -0.26 -0.07 9.67
N ASN A 141 -1.25 -0.24 8.79
CA ASN A 141 -1.83 0.87 8.02
C ASN A 141 -2.49 1.91 8.93
N VAL A 142 -3.33 1.48 9.88
CA VAL A 142 -3.98 2.39 10.84
C VAL A 142 -2.95 3.10 11.71
N GLY A 143 -1.92 2.38 12.19
CA GLY A 143 -0.85 2.97 13.00
C GLY A 143 -0.08 4.06 12.25
N GLN A 144 0.23 3.84 10.98
CA GLN A 144 0.90 4.84 10.13
C GLN A 144 0.01 6.05 9.86
N ILE A 145 -1.26 5.84 9.50
CA ILE A 145 -2.23 6.91 9.29
C ILE A 145 -2.35 7.77 10.56
N HIS A 146 -2.48 7.12 11.72
CA HIS A 146 -2.55 7.80 13.01
C HIS A 146 -1.30 8.63 13.29
N SER A 147 -0.12 8.04 13.08
CA SER A 147 1.16 8.71 13.32
C SER A 147 1.33 9.94 12.42
N ILE A 148 0.94 9.85 11.15
CA ILE A 148 0.96 10.99 10.23
C ILE A 148 -0.03 12.06 10.68
N ALA A 149 -1.27 11.70 11.00
CA ALA A 149 -2.30 12.65 11.42
C ALA A 149 -1.85 13.50 12.62
N GLN A 150 -1.15 12.91 13.59
CA GLN A 150 -0.62 13.63 14.76
C GLN A 150 0.42 14.71 14.43
N THR A 151 1.05 14.64 13.27
CA THR A 151 2.08 15.61 12.86
C THR A 151 1.51 16.80 12.08
N ILE A 152 0.25 16.71 11.65
CA ILE A 152 -0.42 17.75 10.88
C ILE A 152 -0.89 18.84 11.84
N HIS A 153 -0.54 20.09 11.56
CA HIS A 153 -1.02 21.22 12.36
C HIS A 153 -2.55 21.33 12.22
N PRO A 154 -3.32 21.53 13.31
CA PRO A 154 -4.79 21.56 13.27
C PRO A 154 -5.37 22.53 12.23
N MET A 155 -4.83 23.75 12.15
CA MET A 155 -5.28 24.72 11.14
C MET A 155 -5.03 24.24 9.70
N SER A 156 -3.92 23.52 9.46
CA SER A 156 -3.63 22.96 8.15
C SER A 156 -4.60 21.83 7.82
N TYR A 157 -4.95 21.00 8.80
CA TYR A 157 -5.93 19.93 8.65
C TYR A 157 -7.34 20.48 8.31
N GLU A 158 -7.78 21.53 8.98
CA GLU A 158 -9.07 22.17 8.71
C GLU A 158 -9.14 22.79 7.30
N GLN A 159 -8.01 23.31 6.81
CA GLN A 159 -7.90 23.91 5.47
C GLN A 159 -7.75 22.90 4.34
N MET A 160 -7.48 21.63 4.63
CA MET A 160 -7.39 20.58 3.61
C MET A 160 -8.75 20.35 2.92
N SER A 161 -8.72 19.78 1.72
CA SER A 161 -9.94 19.27 1.11
C SER A 161 -10.42 18.01 1.86
N GLN A 162 -11.69 17.64 1.70
CA GLN A 162 -12.23 16.46 2.38
C GLN A 162 -11.48 15.19 1.99
N GLU A 163 -11.14 15.03 0.71
CA GLU A 163 -10.38 13.90 0.18
C GLU A 163 -9.02 13.75 0.86
N CYS A 164 -8.36 14.86 1.18
CA CYS A 164 -7.08 14.83 1.87
C CYS A 164 -7.22 14.66 3.39
N ARG A 165 -8.34 15.07 3.99
CA ARG A 165 -8.63 14.72 5.39
C ARG A 165 -8.90 13.23 5.56
N ASN A 166 -9.64 12.64 4.63
CA ASN A 166 -10.05 11.24 4.65
C ASN A 166 -8.85 10.28 4.79
N ILE A 167 -7.76 10.50 4.03
CA ILE A 167 -6.56 9.66 4.10
C ILE A 167 -5.80 9.74 5.43
N HIS A 168 -6.14 10.71 6.29
CA HIS A 168 -5.59 10.89 7.63
C HIS A 168 -6.59 10.54 8.73
N ASP A 169 -7.84 10.21 8.38
CA ASP A 169 -8.86 9.74 9.29
C ASP A 169 -8.75 8.22 9.43
N THR A 170 -8.32 7.77 10.60
CA THR A 170 -8.12 6.35 10.90
C THR A 170 -9.40 5.53 10.82
N ASP A 171 -10.54 6.08 11.25
CA ASP A 171 -11.80 5.35 11.25
C ASP A 171 -12.33 5.22 9.82
N TYR A 172 -12.22 6.29 9.04
CA TYR A 172 -12.57 6.30 7.63
C TYR A 172 -11.75 5.27 6.85
N MET A 173 -10.42 5.34 6.92
CA MET A 173 -9.56 4.44 6.16
C MET A 173 -9.69 2.99 6.62
N LYS A 174 -9.90 2.74 7.92
CA LYS A 174 -10.16 1.39 8.43
C LYS A 174 -11.44 0.80 7.82
N LYS A 175 -12.53 1.55 7.76
CA LYS A 175 -13.79 1.08 7.16
C LYS A 175 -13.62 0.81 5.66
N LYS A 176 -12.94 1.71 4.94
CA LYS A 176 -12.59 1.55 3.52
C LYS A 176 -11.80 0.27 3.25
N MET A 177 -10.74 0.04 4.02
CA MET A 177 -9.89 -1.16 3.90
C MET A 177 -10.68 -2.44 4.13
N LEU A 178 -11.54 -2.45 5.16
CA LEU A 178 -12.40 -3.60 5.50
C LEU A 178 -13.66 -3.74 4.63
N GLY A 179 -13.90 -2.84 3.68
CA GLY A 179 -15.10 -2.85 2.84
C GLY A 179 -16.40 -2.65 3.62
N LEU A 180 -16.36 -1.91 4.75
CA LEU A 180 -17.49 -1.64 5.63
C LEU A 180 -18.23 -0.33 5.31
N ASP A 181 -17.93 0.26 4.15
CA ASP A 181 -18.62 1.45 3.69
C ASP A 181 -19.90 1.05 2.94
N GLU A 182 -21.05 1.54 3.41
CA GLU A 182 -22.34 1.45 2.73
C GLU A 182 -22.38 2.25 1.42
#